data_AF-A0A1I4YUE9-F1
#
_entry.id   AF-A0A1I4YUE9-F1
#
_cell.length_a   1.000
_cell.length_b   1.000
_cell.length_c   1.000
_cell.angle_alpha   90.00
_cell.angle_beta   90.00
_cell.angle_gamma   90.00
#
_symmetry.space_group_name_H-M   'P 1'
#
loop_
_entity.id
_entity.type
_entity.pdbx_description
1 polymer ?
#
loop_
_entity_poly.entity_id
_entity_poly.type
_entity_poly.pdbx_seq_one_letter_code
_entity_poly.pdbx_strand_id
1 'polypeptide(L)' 'MAQPNQSFELDAGTAKAIEDLKEVFGVKTNADVIRKAIALSRIAARNSNRDDHTITLQSPDDKQVKISLIE' A
#
# COMPACT_ATOMS: atom_id res chain seq x y z
N MET A 1 11.60 13.01 24.35
CA MET A 1 11.16 11.61 24.52
C MET A 1 11.27 10.95 23.15
N ALA A 2 12.23 10.02 22.95
CA ALA A 2 12.39 9.33 21.67
C ALA A 2 11.26 8.30 21.51
N GLN A 3 10.57 8.30 20.36
CA GLN A 3 9.58 7.27 20.05
C GLN A 3 10.27 5.89 19.97
N PRO A 4 9.59 4.78 20.36
CA PRO A 4 10.17 3.45 20.22
C PRO A 4 10.42 3.14 18.75
N ASN A 5 11.69 2.93 18.41
CA ASN A 5 12.10 2.50 17.08
C ASN A 5 11.85 0.98 17.00
N GLN A 6 10.67 0.55 16.55
CA GLN A 6 10.52 -0.85 16.15
C GLN A 6 11.23 -1.05 14.81
N SER A 7 12.36 -1.72 14.84
CA SER A 7 13.06 -2.20 13.67
C SER A 7 12.51 -3.57 13.30
N PHE A 8 12.13 -3.75 12.05
CA PHE A 8 11.72 -5.04 11.49
C PHE A 8 12.67 -5.36 10.35
N GLU A 9 13.14 -6.60 10.29
CA GLU A 9 13.92 -7.06 9.14
C GLU A 9 12.99 -7.33 7.96
N LEU A 10 13.40 -6.84 6.80
CA LEU A 10 12.70 -7.04 5.53
C LEU A 10 13.55 -7.95 4.66
N ASP A 11 12.91 -8.87 3.95
CA ASP A 11 13.60 -9.58 2.89
C ASP A 11 13.95 -8.62 1.74
N ALA A 12 14.89 -9.02 0.89
CA ALA A 12 15.40 -8.19 -0.19
C ALA A 12 14.32 -7.79 -1.21
N GLY A 13 13.32 -8.65 -1.45
CA GLY A 13 12.20 -8.37 -2.35
C GLY A 13 11.28 -7.30 -1.78
N THR A 14 10.90 -7.43 -0.50
CA THR A 14 10.08 -6.42 0.19
C THR A 14 10.81 -5.09 0.32
N ALA A 15 12.11 -5.10 0.62
CA ALA A 15 12.91 -3.88 0.67
C ALA A 15 12.92 -3.15 -0.68
N LYS A 16 13.10 -3.89 -1.78
CA LYS A 16 13.06 -3.32 -3.13
C LYS A 16 11.69 -2.75 -3.48
N ALA A 17 10.61 -3.45 -3.15
CA ALA A 17 9.25 -2.96 -3.38
C ALA A 17 8.97 -1.65 -2.62
N ILE A 18 9.48 -1.50 -1.40
CA ILE A 18 9.35 -0.26 -0.64
C ILE A 18 10.11 0.90 -1.31
N GLU A 19 11.31 0.65 -1.84
CA GLU A 19 12.04 1.67 -2.59
C GLU A 19 11.31 2.08 -3.86
N ASP A 20 10.80 1.13 -4.65
CA ASP A 20 10.02 1.44 -5.86
C ASP A 20 8.76 2.25 -5.50
N LEU A 21 8.10 1.93 -4.37
CA LEU A 21 6.95 2.69 -3.87
C LEU A 21 7.29 4.09 -3.36
N LYS A 22 8.51 4.35 -2.90
CA LYS A 22 8.94 5.71 -2.54
C LYS A 22 8.88 6.63 -3.75
N GLU A 23 9.37 6.16 -4.89
CA GLU A 23 9.36 6.91 -6.15
C GLU A 23 7.92 7.17 -6.60
N VAL A 24 7.08 6.12 -6.59
CA VAL A 24 5.65 6.23 -6.97
C VAL A 24 4.91 7.22 -6.08
N PHE A 25 5.14 7.21 -4.77
CA PHE A 25 4.44 8.08 -3.83
C PHE A 25 5.10 9.46 -3.62
N GLY A 26 6.28 9.69 -4.23
CA GLY A 26 7.08 10.91 -4.06
C GLY A 26 7.53 11.13 -2.62
N VAL A 27 7.81 10.06 -1.86
CA VAL A 27 8.22 10.13 -0.45
C VAL A 27 9.67 9.71 -0.26
N LYS A 28 10.29 10.17 0.82
CA LYS A 28 11.73 9.93 1.08
C LYS A 28 12.00 8.83 2.10
N THR A 29 10.98 8.40 2.85
CA THR A 29 11.13 7.47 3.98
C THR A 29 10.28 6.21 3.81
N ASN A 30 10.80 5.07 4.26
CA ASN A 30 10.06 3.79 4.27
C ASN A 30 8.81 3.92 5.16
N ALA A 31 8.90 4.67 6.25
CA ALA A 31 7.78 4.92 7.15
C ALA A 31 6.63 5.65 6.45
N ASP A 32 6.90 6.62 5.59
CA ASP A 32 5.87 7.31 4.80
C ASP A 32 5.22 6.39 3.76
N VAL A 33 5.99 5.50 3.13
CA VAL A 33 5.44 4.46 2.23
C VAL A 33 4.45 3.58 2.99
N ILE A 34 4.87 3.05 4.14
CA ILE A 34 4.04 2.17 4.97
C ILE A 34 2.78 2.90 5.45
N ARG A 35 2.89 4.16 5.89
CA ARG A 35 1.73 4.98 6.28
C ARG A 35 0.73 5.15 5.14
N LYS A 36 1.21 5.44 3.93
CA LYS A 36 0.37 5.58 2.75
C LYS A 36 -0.29 4.26 2.35
N ALA A 37 0.46 3.16 2.40
CA ALA A 37 -0.08 1.83 2.14
C ALA A 37 -1.20 1.46 3.14
N ILE A 38 -0.97 1.67 4.44
CA ILE A 38 -2.00 1.42 5.48
C ILE A 38 -3.22 2.31 5.26
N ALA A 39 -3.03 3.60 4.93
CA ALA A 39 -4.13 4.51 4.64
C ALA A 39 -4.94 4.04 3.43
N LEU A 40 -4.28 3.60 2.37
CA LEU A 40 -4.90 3.03 1.18
C LEU A 40 -5.72 1.79 1.54
N SER A 41 -5.15 0.84 2.29
CA SER A 41 -5.87 -0.37 2.73
C SER A 41 -7.09 -0.04 3.58
N ARG A 42 -7.00 0.95 4.47
CA ARG A 42 -8.14 1.41 5.29
C ARG A 42 -9.24 2.05 4.45
N ILE A 43 -8.88 2.88 3.47
CA ILE A 43 -9.84 3.52 2.56
C ILE A 43 -10.48 2.47 1.66
N ALA A 44 -9.69 1.53 1.14
CA ALA A 44 -10.16 0.40 0.37
C ALA A 44 -11.18 -0.39 1.18
N ALA A 45 -10.81 -0.87 2.38
CA ALA A 45 -11.70 -1.64 3.25
C ALA A 45 -13.02 -0.92 3.61
N ARG A 46 -13.00 0.42 3.74
CA ARG A 46 -14.21 1.21 3.99
C ARG A 46 -15.12 1.34 2.76
N ASN A 47 -14.54 1.33 1.57
CA ASN A 47 -15.27 1.40 0.30
C ASN A 47 -15.62 0.01 -0.26
N SER A 48 -14.97 -1.04 0.23
CA SER A 48 -15.33 -2.44 0.07
C SER A 48 -16.57 -2.77 0.90
N ASN A 49 -17.70 -2.11 0.63
CA ASN A 49 -19.02 -2.57 1.08
C ASN A 49 -19.47 -3.81 0.27
N ARG A 50 -18.50 -4.61 -0.19
CA ARG A 50 -18.60 -5.83 -0.99
C ARG A 50 -17.71 -6.87 -0.31
N ASP A 51 -18.31 -7.97 0.11
CA ASP A 51 -17.70 -9.18 0.71
C ASP A 51 -16.59 -9.86 -0.12
N ASP A 52 -16.14 -9.24 -1.21
CA ASP A 52 -15.23 -9.84 -2.19
C ASP A 52 -13.79 -9.32 -2.07
N HIS A 53 -13.50 -8.48 -1.07
CA HIS A 53 -12.15 -7.97 -0.74
C HIS A 53 -11.37 -7.39 -1.93
N THR A 54 -12.09 -6.81 -2.91
CA THR A 54 -11.48 -6.37 -4.16
C THR A 54 -11.49 -4.86 -4.33
N ILE A 55 -10.38 -4.35 -4.87
CA ILE A 55 -10.22 -2.96 -5.32
C ILE A 55 -10.31 -2.97 -6.84
N THR A 56 -11.24 -2.19 -7.39
CA THR A 56 -11.29 -1.97 -8.85
C THR A 56 -10.58 -0.64 -9.15
N LEU A 57 -9.46 -0.71 -9.85
CA LEU A 57 -8.78 0.46 -10.39
C LEU A 57 -9.31 0.70 -11.81
N GLN A 58 -9.96 1.82 -12.03
CA GLN A 58 -10.35 2.25 -13.38
C GLN A 58 -9.26 3.19 -13.93
N SER A 59 -8.61 2.76 -15.01
CA SER A 59 -7.66 3.63 -15.74
C SER A 59 -8.41 4.59 -16.67
N PRO A 60 -7.84 5.75 -17.01
CA PRO A 60 -8.45 6.69 -17.96
C PRO A 60 -8.65 6.12 -19.38
N ASP A 61 -8.01 4.99 -19.70
CA ASP A 61 -8.19 4.21 -20.93
C ASP A 61 -9.37 3.20 -20.83
N ASP A 62 -10.26 3.38 -19.85
CA ASP A 62 -11.40 2.51 -19.50
C ASP A 62 -11.05 1.05 -19.14
N LYS A 63 -9.77 0.73 -18.98
CA LYS A 63 -9.32 -0.56 -18.47
C LYS A 63 -9.58 -0.66 -16.98
N GLN A 64 -10.46 -1.58 -16.60
CA GLN A 64 -10.71 -1.96 -15.21
C GLN A 64 -9.74 -3.05 -14.79
N VAL A 65 -8.92 -2.77 -13.78
CA VAL A 65 -8.06 -3.77 -13.13
C VAL A 65 -8.66 -4.09 -11.77
N LYS A 66 -9.14 -5.32 -11.62
CA LYS A 66 -9.64 -5.84 -10.34
C LYS A 66 -8.47 -6.47 -9.59
N ILE A 67 -8.13 -5.92 -8.43
CA ILE A 67 -7.11 -6.45 -7.53
C ILE A 67 -7.83 -7.10 -6.35
N SER A 68 -7.63 -8.40 -6.16
CA SER A 68 -8.06 -9.10 -4.94
C SER A 68 -7.02 -8.90 -3.86
N LEU A 69 -7.42 -8.34 -2.72
CA LEU A 69 -6.61 -8.36 -1.51
C LEU A 69 -6.75 -9.77 -0.94
N ILE A 70 -5.67 -10.55 -0.99
CA ILE A 70 -5.63 -11.91 -0.44
C ILE A 70 -5.76 -11.81 1.08
N GLU A 71 -6.64 -12.60 1.70
CA GLU A 71 -6.73 -12.78 3.16
C GLU A 71 -5.45 -13.39 3.74
#